data_AF-A0A067RKI8-F1
#
_entry.id   AF-A0A067RKI8-F1
#
_cell.length_a   1.000
_cell.length_b   1.000
_cell.length_c   1.000
_cell.angle_alpha   90.00
_cell.angle_beta   90.00
_cell.angle_gamma   90.00
#
_symmetry.space_group_name_H-M   'P 1'
#
loop_
_entity.id
_entity.type
_entity.pdbx_description
1 polymer ?
#
loop_
_entity_poly.entity_id
_entity_poly.type
_entity_poly.pdbx_seq_one_letter_code
_entity_poly.pdbx_strand_id
1 'polypeptide(L)'
;MATDEIEYNAYYHTLQNEFRRKYEQAISKCWTICVPCTRALRGLDITEDFVDLHILKPSVSFPSHYDSTDKDSSHSFELDGTSLILHEAPIDVTEKYVVKILSVETGYNKEYQQYKILITEKPLSPKYQPEPGEDNDVHLRKINSLTDAIGFLAQVPAHVEILNKLGPELQQLCSALLSDSLLAVRERVHDTMNCYWVTLLKTHTLDRQRDAHFQNLLSISIENYIMSHLHDSVFQMACSKHHEDDAQILQLVKELASVGVTADQLGAPEDFAIPLPAAVVELASLDSLNCPIDKLTCLRTTLDLILAELKGAIVDAHSVLSKDSRLPTLTTDDLIPLLVTVIIQAKPLHMASNLYYMENFQWTLSPNDAISFSLVTFKAAIQELLTLKPKELRPRSEKVHRELCLEDLIKVTVEVGQRFERSGERREEIPISPLDRQMERITAMIEASTQELNDEMLNTSGNTDENKHVPG
;
A
#
# COMPACT_ATOMS: atom_id res chain seq x y z
N MET A 1 -1.03 3.54 -9.13
CA MET A 1 -2.18 3.70 -10.03
C MET A 1 -2.57 2.30 -10.46
N ALA A 2 -3.78 1.83 -10.17
CA ALA A 2 -4.26 0.57 -10.73
C ALA A 2 -4.81 0.87 -12.13
N THR A 3 -4.07 0.49 -13.16
CA THR A 3 -4.52 0.55 -14.54
C THR A 3 -5.64 -0.47 -14.71
N ASP A 4 -6.78 -0.03 -15.25
CA ASP A 4 -7.84 -0.93 -15.72
C ASP A 4 -7.19 -1.91 -16.72
N GLU A 5 -7.05 -3.17 -16.35
CA GLU A 5 -6.51 -4.18 -17.26
C GLU A 5 -7.55 -4.39 -18.37
N ILE A 6 -7.15 -4.13 -19.63
CA ILE A 6 -8.03 -4.17 -20.80
C ILE A 6 -8.75 -5.52 -20.94
N GLU A 7 -8.12 -6.60 -20.47
CA GLU A 7 -8.64 -7.97 -20.48
C GLU A 7 -9.89 -8.18 -19.61
N TYR A 8 -10.25 -7.23 -18.75
CA TYR A 8 -11.47 -7.30 -17.93
C TYR A 8 -12.49 -6.22 -18.29
N ASN A 9 -12.21 -5.37 -19.27
CA ASN A 9 -13.09 -4.27 -19.64
C ASN A 9 -14.33 -4.76 -20.40
N ALA A 10 -15.52 -4.49 -19.85
CA ALA A 10 -16.79 -4.95 -20.40
C ALA A 10 -17.03 -4.45 -21.84
N TYR A 11 -16.70 -3.18 -22.14
CA TYR A 11 -16.85 -2.63 -23.49
C TYR A 11 -15.91 -3.32 -24.48
N TYR A 12 -14.66 -3.56 -24.10
CA TYR A 12 -13.71 -4.23 -24.97
C TYR A 12 -14.13 -5.68 -25.28
N HIS A 13 -14.64 -6.41 -24.28
CA HIS A 13 -15.23 -7.75 -24.48
C HIS A 13 -16.45 -7.71 -25.39
N THR A 14 -17.39 -6.80 -25.16
CA THR A 14 -18.59 -6.64 -26.00
C THR A 14 -18.22 -6.26 -27.43
N LEU A 15 -17.19 -5.42 -27.62
CA LEU A 15 -16.67 -5.06 -28.94
C LEU A 15 -16.10 -6.28 -29.69
N GLN A 16 -15.33 -7.12 -29.00
CA GLN A 16 -14.74 -8.34 -29.59
C GLN A 16 -15.78 -9.41 -29.93
N ASN A 17 -16.82 -9.53 -29.12
CA ASN A 17 -17.80 -10.63 -29.22
C ASN A 17 -19.05 -10.23 -30.00
N GLU A 18 -19.75 -9.18 -29.57
CA GLU A 18 -21.06 -8.78 -30.11
C GLU A 18 -20.91 -7.85 -31.32
N PHE A 19 -19.96 -6.90 -31.27
CA PHE A 19 -19.65 -5.99 -32.39
C PHE A 19 -18.45 -6.44 -33.22
N ARG A 20 -18.24 -7.76 -33.29
CA ARG A 20 -17.07 -8.39 -33.94
C ARG A 20 -16.77 -7.86 -35.33
N ARG A 21 -17.79 -7.59 -36.15
CA ARG A 21 -17.60 -7.08 -37.51
C ARG A 21 -16.92 -5.70 -37.52
N LYS A 22 -17.27 -4.82 -36.59
CA LYS A 22 -16.63 -3.50 -36.44
C LYS A 22 -15.24 -3.62 -35.86
N TYR A 23 -15.05 -4.48 -34.86
CA TYR A 23 -13.73 -4.77 -34.31
C TYR A 23 -12.74 -5.29 -35.37
N GLU A 24 -13.13 -6.29 -36.16
CA GLU A 24 -12.32 -6.82 -37.26
C GLU A 24 -12.03 -5.76 -38.32
N GLN A 25 -13.01 -4.90 -38.63
CA GLN A 25 -12.81 -3.79 -39.56
C GLN A 25 -11.79 -2.77 -39.03
N ALA A 26 -11.91 -2.36 -37.77
CA ALA A 26 -11.00 -1.40 -37.14
C ALA A 26 -9.56 -1.92 -37.17
N ILE A 27 -9.35 -3.20 -36.83
CA ILE A 27 -8.03 -3.85 -36.84
C ILE A 27 -7.48 -3.96 -38.26
N SER A 28 -8.30 -4.39 -39.23
CA SER A 28 -7.85 -4.52 -40.63
C SER A 28 -7.38 -3.20 -41.24
N LYS A 29 -7.91 -2.07 -40.74
CA LYS A 29 -7.57 -0.71 -41.20
C LYS A 29 -6.62 0.03 -40.26
N CYS A 30 -6.12 -0.63 -39.21
CA CYS A 30 -5.28 -0.03 -38.17
C CYS A 30 -5.91 1.24 -37.54
N TRP A 31 -7.23 1.25 -37.37
CA TRP A 31 -7.94 2.32 -36.69
C TRP A 31 -7.66 2.30 -35.18
N THR A 32 -7.78 3.46 -34.54
CA THR A 32 -7.55 3.61 -33.11
C THR A 32 -8.81 3.23 -32.36
N ILE A 33 -8.70 2.34 -31.38
CA ILE A 33 -9.84 1.91 -30.55
C ILE A 33 -9.74 2.66 -29.22
N CYS A 34 -10.78 3.39 -28.84
CA CYS A 34 -10.85 4.07 -27.55
C CYS A 34 -11.74 3.26 -26.61
N VAL A 35 -11.17 2.83 -25.48
CA VAL A 35 -11.83 2.00 -24.48
C VAL A 35 -12.04 2.84 -23.23
N PRO A 36 -13.27 3.30 -22.93
CA PRO A 36 -13.53 3.98 -21.67
C PRO A 36 -13.27 3.05 -20.48
N CYS A 37 -12.72 3.59 -19.40
CA CYS A 37 -12.50 2.83 -18.18
C CYS A 37 -13.82 2.22 -17.67
N THR A 38 -13.72 1.06 -17.02
CA THR A 38 -14.85 0.25 -16.54
C THR A 38 -15.82 1.08 -15.68
N ARG A 39 -15.28 2.04 -14.91
CA ARG A 39 -16.08 3.00 -14.12
C ARG A 39 -17.00 3.85 -14.98
N ALA A 40 -16.50 4.38 -16.10
CA ALA A 40 -17.23 5.33 -16.93
C ALA A 40 -18.27 4.66 -17.84
N LEU A 41 -18.34 3.32 -17.83
CA LEU A 41 -19.31 2.51 -18.56
C LEU A 41 -20.54 2.13 -17.72
N ARG A 42 -20.57 2.46 -16.42
CA ARG A 42 -21.65 2.05 -15.52
C ARG A 42 -22.99 2.67 -15.91
N GLY A 43 -24.01 1.82 -16.02
CA GLY A 43 -25.37 2.23 -16.39
C GLY A 43 -25.52 2.63 -17.85
N LEU A 44 -24.48 2.46 -18.67
CA LEU A 44 -24.53 2.71 -20.11
C LEU A 44 -24.80 1.42 -20.87
N ASP A 45 -25.74 1.49 -21.81
CA ASP A 45 -25.94 0.45 -22.80
C ASP A 45 -24.93 0.63 -23.93
N ILE A 46 -24.15 -0.42 -24.21
CA ILE A 46 -23.20 -0.42 -25.32
C ILE A 46 -23.97 -0.65 -26.61
N THR A 47 -24.25 0.45 -27.31
CA THR A 47 -24.99 0.46 -28.58
C THR A 47 -24.05 0.57 -29.79
N GLU A 48 -24.58 0.35 -30.99
CA GLU A 48 -23.81 0.52 -32.23
C GLU A 48 -23.29 1.96 -32.40
N ASP A 49 -24.09 2.95 -31.99
CA ASP A 49 -23.75 4.39 -31.97
C ASP A 49 -22.63 4.67 -30.94
N PHE A 50 -22.69 4.03 -29.77
CA PHE A 50 -21.60 4.10 -28.79
C PHE A 50 -20.30 3.57 -29.39
N VAL A 51 -20.32 2.39 -30.02
CA VAL A 51 -19.13 1.80 -30.64
C VAL A 51 -18.56 2.70 -31.74
N ASP A 52 -19.42 3.28 -32.59
CA ASP A 52 -18.98 4.16 -33.68
C ASP A 52 -18.25 5.42 -33.22
N LEU A 53 -18.64 5.95 -32.08
CA LEU A 53 -17.99 7.12 -31.50
C LEU A 53 -16.65 6.79 -30.82
N HIS A 54 -16.41 5.52 -30.52
CA HIS A 54 -15.23 5.05 -29.80
C HIS A 54 -14.22 4.31 -30.70
N ILE A 55 -14.50 4.21 -32.00
CA ILE A 55 -13.52 3.79 -33.01
C ILE A 55 -13.17 5.01 -33.86
N LEU A 56 -11.87 5.28 -33.94
CA LEU A 56 -11.32 6.50 -34.52
C LEU A 56 -10.49 6.18 -35.76
N LYS A 57 -10.89 6.73 -36.91
CA LYS A 57 -10.11 6.69 -38.15
C LYS A 57 -9.27 7.96 -38.26
N PRO A 58 -8.04 7.90 -38.80
CA PRO A 58 -7.25 9.10 -39.06
C PRO A 58 -8.00 10.07 -39.97
N SER A 59 -8.02 11.36 -39.63
CA SER A 59 -8.65 12.38 -40.46
C SER A 59 -7.84 12.60 -41.75
N VAL A 60 -8.55 12.78 -42.86
CA VAL A 60 -7.92 13.09 -44.16
C VAL A 60 -7.44 14.55 -44.21
N SER A 61 -8.07 15.42 -43.42
CA SER A 61 -7.85 16.86 -43.45
C SER A 61 -6.68 17.30 -42.56
N PHE A 62 -6.50 16.65 -41.41
CA PHE A 62 -5.50 17.05 -40.41
C PHE A 62 -4.74 15.85 -39.83
N PRO A 63 -3.39 15.81 -39.91
CA PRO A 63 -2.59 14.66 -39.47
C PRO A 63 -2.69 14.30 -37.98
N SER A 64 -3.02 15.27 -37.11
CA SER A 64 -3.20 15.06 -35.66
C SER A 64 -4.64 14.78 -35.24
N HIS A 65 -5.57 14.73 -36.21
CA HIS A 65 -6.98 14.57 -35.95
C HIS A 65 -7.48 13.18 -36.33
N TYR A 66 -8.55 12.79 -35.68
CA TYR A 66 -9.24 11.54 -35.89
C TYR A 66 -10.74 11.80 -35.98
N ASP A 67 -11.40 11.10 -36.88
CA ASP A 67 -12.85 11.18 -37.04
C ASP A 67 -13.50 9.90 -36.50
N SER A 68 -14.70 10.01 -35.96
CA SER A 68 -15.51 8.85 -35.56
C SER A 68 -15.96 8.02 -36.77
N THR A 69 -16.34 6.76 -36.53
CA THR A 69 -16.77 5.83 -37.60
C THR A 69 -18.28 5.79 -37.83
N ASP A 70 -19.04 6.67 -37.18
CA ASP A 70 -20.46 6.86 -37.46
C ASP A 70 -20.67 7.28 -38.93
N LYS A 71 -21.91 7.13 -39.40
CA LYS A 71 -22.25 7.29 -40.82
C LYS A 71 -21.83 8.64 -41.41
N ASP A 72 -21.86 9.69 -40.59
CA ASP A 72 -21.57 11.07 -41.02
C ASP A 72 -20.17 11.54 -40.61
N SER A 73 -19.38 10.70 -39.91
CA SER A 73 -18.09 11.10 -39.30
C SER A 73 -18.27 12.36 -38.46
N SER A 74 -19.34 12.36 -37.67
CA SER A 74 -19.91 13.58 -37.10
C SER A 74 -19.07 14.19 -35.98
N HIS A 75 -18.09 13.44 -35.44
CA HIS A 75 -17.20 13.90 -34.38
C HIS A 75 -15.74 13.85 -34.83
N SER A 76 -15.02 14.96 -34.62
CA SER A 76 -13.58 15.05 -34.88
C SER A 76 -12.81 15.34 -33.59
N PHE A 77 -11.72 14.61 -33.38
CA PHE A 77 -10.90 14.63 -32.17
C PHE A 77 -9.44 14.95 -32.50
N GLU A 78 -8.84 15.91 -31.82
CA GLU A 78 -7.40 16.15 -31.86
C GLU A 78 -6.70 15.36 -30.76
N LEU A 79 -5.62 14.66 -31.12
CA LEU A 79 -4.75 14.00 -30.17
C LEU A 79 -3.65 14.94 -29.69
N ASP A 80 -3.75 15.39 -28.44
CA ASP A 80 -2.78 16.25 -27.76
C ASP A 80 -2.01 15.44 -26.70
N GLY A 81 -1.07 14.62 -27.16
CA GLY A 81 -0.14 13.83 -26.33
C GLY A 81 -0.80 12.82 -25.38
N THR A 82 -1.41 13.31 -24.31
CA THR A 82 -2.08 12.54 -23.25
C THR A 82 -3.59 12.71 -23.22
N SER A 83 -4.17 13.45 -24.17
CA SER A 83 -5.61 13.73 -24.21
C SER A 83 -6.18 13.72 -25.63
N LEU A 84 -7.46 13.37 -25.73
CA LEU A 84 -8.29 13.56 -26.92
C LEU A 84 -9.21 14.76 -26.70
N ILE A 85 -9.15 15.73 -27.62
CA ILE A 85 -9.93 16.97 -27.56
C ILE A 85 -10.99 16.92 -28.65
N LEU A 86 -12.26 17.01 -28.29
CA LEU A 86 -13.36 17.10 -29.24
C LEU A 86 -13.40 18.49 -29.88
N HIS A 87 -13.26 18.56 -31.21
CA HIS A 87 -13.26 19.81 -31.99
C HIS A 87 -14.55 20.03 -32.76
N GLU A 88 -15.15 18.98 -33.30
CA GLU A 88 -16.41 19.05 -34.04
C GLU A 88 -17.39 18.02 -33.49
N ALA A 89 -18.66 18.42 -33.30
CA ALA A 89 -19.76 17.54 -32.91
C ALA A 89 -21.12 18.13 -33.39
N PRO A 90 -22.17 17.31 -33.59
CA PRO A 90 -23.51 17.79 -33.99
C PRO A 90 -24.23 18.63 -32.94
N ILE A 91 -23.76 18.62 -31.69
CA ILE A 91 -24.33 19.34 -30.56
C ILE A 91 -23.40 20.53 -30.29
N ASP A 92 -23.95 21.73 -30.09
CA ASP A 92 -23.19 22.89 -29.62
C ASP A 92 -22.58 22.58 -28.24
N VAL A 93 -21.33 22.13 -28.23
CA VAL A 93 -20.59 21.92 -27.00
C VAL A 93 -20.04 23.27 -26.58
N THR A 94 -20.73 23.93 -25.64
CA THR A 94 -20.38 25.27 -25.14
C THR A 94 -19.03 25.32 -24.41
N GLU A 95 -18.50 24.17 -24.00
CA GLU A 95 -17.21 24.02 -23.32
C GLU A 95 -16.31 23.00 -24.03
N LYS A 96 -14.99 23.19 -23.96
CA LYS A 96 -14.00 22.29 -24.56
C LYS A 96 -14.07 20.91 -23.92
N TYR A 97 -14.58 19.91 -24.63
CA TYR A 97 -14.65 18.54 -24.14
C TYR A 97 -13.32 17.82 -24.33
N VAL A 98 -12.63 17.55 -23.22
CA VAL A 98 -11.32 16.88 -23.20
C VAL A 98 -11.44 15.55 -22.47
N VAL A 99 -10.86 14.50 -23.04
CA VAL A 99 -10.79 13.15 -22.47
C VAL A 99 -9.34 12.76 -22.27
N LYS A 100 -8.93 12.49 -21.02
CA LYS A 100 -7.58 12.01 -20.72
C LYS A 100 -7.39 10.55 -21.12
N ILE A 101 -6.21 10.26 -21.67
CA ILE A 101 -5.71 8.91 -21.94
C ILE A 101 -5.01 8.41 -20.68
N LEU A 102 -5.51 7.31 -20.13
CA LEU A 102 -5.00 6.67 -18.91
C LEU A 102 -3.85 5.70 -19.22
N SER A 103 -3.96 4.96 -20.33
CA SER A 103 -2.95 4.02 -20.82
C SER A 103 -3.08 3.85 -22.34
N VAL A 104 -2.00 3.38 -22.97
CA VAL A 104 -1.93 3.08 -24.40
C VAL A 104 -1.44 1.66 -24.57
N GLU A 105 -2.32 0.80 -25.11
CA GLU A 105 -1.98 -0.56 -25.50
C GLU A 105 -1.70 -0.63 -27.01
N THR A 106 -0.85 -1.58 -27.41
CA THR A 106 -0.50 -1.81 -28.82
C THR A 106 -0.97 -3.19 -29.24
N GLY A 107 -1.81 -3.26 -30.27
CA GLY A 107 -2.23 -4.50 -30.90
C GLY A 107 -1.60 -4.69 -32.28
N TYR A 108 -1.63 -5.92 -32.78
CA TYR A 108 -1.16 -6.28 -34.12
C TYR A 108 -2.28 -6.94 -34.93
N ASN A 109 -2.48 -6.53 -36.18
CA ASN A 109 -3.42 -7.18 -37.09
C ASN A 109 -2.82 -8.46 -37.71
N LYS A 110 -3.57 -9.15 -38.59
CA LYS A 110 -3.13 -10.41 -39.23
C LYS A 110 -1.93 -10.19 -40.16
N GLU A 111 -1.73 -8.96 -40.62
CA GLU A 111 -0.65 -8.51 -41.46
C GLU A 111 0.55 -7.96 -40.65
N TYR A 112 0.54 -8.15 -39.32
CA TYR A 112 1.55 -7.65 -38.37
C TYR A 112 1.70 -6.12 -38.34
N GLN A 113 0.70 -5.38 -38.80
CA GLN A 113 0.64 -3.93 -38.67
C GLN A 113 0.14 -3.54 -37.28
N GLN A 114 0.77 -2.54 -36.69
CA GLN A 114 0.42 -2.04 -35.36
C GLN A 114 -0.82 -1.15 -35.40
N TYR A 115 -1.71 -1.34 -34.43
CA TYR A 115 -2.80 -0.42 -34.12
C TYR A 115 -2.79 -0.07 -32.64
N LYS A 116 -3.37 1.08 -32.29
CA LYS A 116 -3.40 1.58 -30.92
C LYS A 116 -4.75 1.36 -30.28
N ILE A 117 -4.71 1.00 -29.00
CA ILE A 117 -5.89 0.99 -28.14
C ILE A 117 -5.64 2.01 -27.02
N LEU A 118 -6.50 3.02 -26.93
CA LEU A 118 -6.40 4.09 -25.95
C LEU A 118 -7.39 3.82 -24.82
N ILE A 119 -6.89 3.57 -23.61
CA ILE A 119 -7.74 3.47 -22.44
C ILE A 119 -8.03 4.89 -21.97
N THR A 120 -9.30 5.28 -21.95
CA THR A 120 -9.75 6.66 -21.74
C THR A 120 -10.48 6.82 -20.41
N GLU A 121 -10.35 7.99 -19.79
CA GLU A 121 -10.94 8.25 -18.46
C GLU A 121 -12.48 8.24 -18.46
N LYS A 122 -13.10 8.57 -19.60
CA LYS A 122 -14.55 8.69 -19.79
C LYS A 122 -14.92 8.52 -21.28
N PRO A 123 -16.21 8.30 -21.63
CA PRO A 123 -16.65 8.21 -23.01
C PRO A 123 -16.27 9.42 -23.86
N LEU A 124 -16.06 9.21 -25.16
CA LEU A 124 -15.66 10.26 -26.10
C LEU A 124 -16.76 11.28 -26.44
N SER A 125 -18.01 10.99 -26.09
CA SER A 125 -19.13 11.90 -26.34
C SER A 125 -19.78 12.36 -25.02
N PRO A 126 -20.05 13.67 -24.85
CA PRO A 126 -20.73 14.20 -23.66
C PRO A 126 -22.08 13.55 -23.37
N LYS A 127 -22.78 13.05 -24.40
CA LYS A 127 -24.10 12.40 -24.25
C LYS A 127 -24.09 11.12 -23.41
N TYR A 128 -22.91 10.56 -23.15
CA TYR A 128 -22.72 9.36 -22.33
C TYR A 128 -22.04 9.67 -20.99
N GLN A 129 -21.98 10.93 -20.58
CA GLN A 129 -21.52 11.23 -19.23
C GLN A 129 -22.54 10.73 -18.21
N PRO A 130 -22.13 9.95 -17.19
CA PRO A 130 -23.00 9.68 -16.07
C PRO A 130 -23.36 11.02 -15.39
N GLU A 131 -24.62 11.20 -15.00
CA GLU A 131 -24.99 12.33 -14.15
C GLU A 131 -24.12 12.31 -12.88
N PRO A 132 -23.75 13.47 -12.31
CA PRO A 132 -22.93 13.55 -11.11
C PRO A 132 -23.69 13.02 -9.89
N GLY A 133 -23.80 11.69 -9.78
CA GLY A 133 -24.15 11.00 -8.55
C GLY A 133 -22.94 10.99 -7.61
N GLU A 134 -23.21 11.03 -6.30
CA GLU A 134 -22.27 11.11 -5.16
C GLU A 134 -21.25 9.94 -5.07
N ASP A 135 -21.13 9.13 -6.12
CA ASP A 135 -20.53 7.80 -6.15
C ASP A 135 -19.04 7.79 -6.58
N ASN A 136 -18.47 8.98 -6.83
CA ASN A 136 -17.15 9.15 -7.43
C ASN A 136 -15.97 8.78 -6.51
N ASP A 137 -16.18 8.65 -5.19
CA ASP A 137 -15.09 8.53 -4.23
C ASP A 137 -14.76 7.08 -3.82
N VAL A 138 -15.70 6.13 -3.95
CA VAL A 138 -15.49 4.75 -3.51
C VAL A 138 -14.48 3.99 -4.38
N HIS A 139 -14.37 4.31 -5.67
CA HIS A 139 -13.57 3.55 -6.64
C HIS A 139 -12.07 3.87 -6.65
N LEU A 140 -11.66 4.97 -6.03
CA LEU A 140 -10.25 5.33 -5.85
C LEU A 140 -9.74 4.97 -4.45
N ARG A 141 -10.65 4.63 -3.53
CA ARG A 141 -10.31 4.29 -2.15
C ARG A 141 -9.59 2.95 -2.12
N LYS A 142 -8.40 2.99 -1.55
CA LYS A 142 -7.71 1.80 -1.05
C LYS A 142 -7.86 1.78 0.45
N ILE A 143 -8.13 0.61 1.00
CA ILE A 143 -8.19 0.41 2.44
C ILE A 143 -6.89 -0.26 2.82
N ASN A 144 -5.94 0.58 3.27
CA ASN A 144 -4.62 0.13 3.70
C ASN A 144 -4.44 0.31 5.22
N SER A 145 -5.44 0.84 5.92
CA SER A 145 -5.41 1.03 7.36
C SER A 145 -6.76 0.82 8.03
N LEU A 146 -6.74 0.59 9.35
CA LEU A 146 -7.96 0.59 10.17
C LEU A 146 -8.75 1.91 10.05
N THR A 147 -8.04 3.04 9.93
CA THR A 147 -8.69 4.35 9.80
C THR A 147 -9.47 4.45 8.49
N ASP A 148 -8.91 3.95 7.39
CA ASP A 148 -9.59 3.90 6.09
C ASP A 148 -10.82 2.98 6.14
N ALA A 149 -10.69 1.83 6.80
CA ALA A 149 -11.77 0.85 6.97
C ALA A 149 -12.96 1.44 7.74
N ILE A 150 -12.70 2.07 8.89
CA ILE A 150 -13.74 2.73 9.69
C ILE A 150 -14.35 3.90 8.90
N GLY A 151 -13.52 4.70 8.24
CA GLY A 151 -13.98 5.82 7.41
C GLY A 151 -14.88 5.39 6.25
N PHE A 152 -14.60 4.24 5.63
CA PHE A 152 -15.46 3.65 4.59
C PHE A 152 -16.78 3.13 5.18
N LEU A 153 -16.72 2.38 6.28
CA LEU A 153 -17.93 1.81 6.88
C LEU A 153 -18.87 2.90 7.40
N ALA A 154 -18.34 4.00 7.93
CA ALA A 154 -19.11 5.09 8.51
C ALA A 154 -19.88 5.94 7.49
N GLN A 155 -19.63 5.79 6.18
CA GLN A 155 -20.30 6.59 5.14
C GLN A 155 -21.79 6.30 5.01
N VAL A 156 -22.21 5.12 5.45
CA VAL A 156 -23.59 4.65 5.30
C VAL A 156 -24.20 4.55 6.71
N PRO A 157 -25.24 5.33 7.04
CA PRO A 157 -25.85 5.29 8.38
C PRO A 157 -26.29 3.89 8.82
N ALA A 158 -26.81 3.10 7.88
CA ALA A 158 -27.22 1.72 8.14
C ALA A 158 -26.05 0.81 8.58
N HIS A 159 -24.83 1.05 8.07
CA HIS A 159 -23.65 0.31 8.53
C HIS A 159 -23.34 0.61 9.99
N VAL A 160 -23.38 1.89 10.38
CA VAL A 160 -23.10 2.33 11.76
C VAL A 160 -24.07 1.67 12.75
N GLU A 161 -25.36 1.59 12.42
CA GLU A 161 -26.35 0.89 13.24
C GLU A 161 -26.05 -0.61 13.41
N ILE A 162 -25.57 -1.27 12.35
CA ILE A 162 -25.17 -2.68 12.38
C ILE A 162 -23.91 -2.86 13.22
N LEU A 163 -22.91 -2.00 13.05
CA LEU A 163 -21.64 -2.07 13.79
C LEU A 163 -21.82 -1.80 15.29
N ASN A 164 -22.76 -0.93 15.66
CA ASN A 164 -23.12 -0.69 17.06
C ASN A 164 -23.69 -1.94 17.76
N LYS A 165 -24.32 -2.85 17.01
CA LYS A 165 -24.78 -4.15 17.53
C LYS A 165 -23.67 -5.19 17.55
N LEU A 166 -22.77 -5.13 16.58
CA LEU A 166 -21.61 -6.02 16.47
C LEU A 166 -20.63 -5.85 17.63
N GLY A 167 -20.38 -4.62 18.09
CA GLY A 167 -19.41 -4.35 19.17
C GLY A 167 -19.64 -5.20 20.44
N PRO A 168 -20.84 -5.18 21.05
CA PRO A 168 -21.16 -6.04 22.19
C PRO A 168 -21.07 -7.55 21.89
N GLU A 169 -21.42 -7.98 20.68
CA GLU A 169 -21.30 -9.39 20.27
C GLU A 169 -19.83 -9.82 20.18
N LEU A 170 -18.94 -8.96 19.65
CA LEU A 170 -17.50 -9.22 19.61
C LEU A 170 -16.91 -9.32 21.01
N GLN A 171 -17.36 -8.51 21.96
CA GLN A 171 -16.90 -8.60 23.35
C GLN A 171 -17.30 -9.93 24.01
N GLN A 172 -18.52 -10.42 23.75
CA GLN A 172 -18.94 -11.75 24.20
C GLN A 172 -18.14 -12.85 23.50
N LEU A 173 -17.91 -12.70 22.19
CA LEU A 173 -17.10 -13.63 21.41
C LEU A 173 -15.69 -13.74 22.00
N CYS A 174 -14.99 -12.63 22.31
CA CYS A 174 -13.67 -12.64 22.96
C CYS A 174 -13.62 -13.59 24.16
N SER A 175 -14.61 -13.50 25.07
CA SER A 175 -14.64 -14.35 26.27
C SER A 175 -14.80 -15.83 25.95
N ALA A 176 -15.55 -16.17 24.89
CA ALA A 176 -15.75 -17.55 24.45
C ALA A 176 -14.51 -18.12 23.75
N LEU A 177 -13.78 -17.29 22.99
CA LEU A 177 -12.62 -17.69 22.21
C LEU A 177 -11.42 -18.11 23.08
N LEU A 178 -11.30 -17.59 24.31
CA LEU A 178 -10.16 -17.89 25.20
C LEU A 178 -10.03 -19.37 25.56
N SER A 179 -11.10 -20.15 25.45
CA SER A 179 -11.10 -21.59 25.74
C SER A 179 -10.86 -22.47 24.50
N ASP A 180 -10.79 -21.87 23.31
CA ASP A 180 -10.73 -22.57 22.04
C ASP A 180 -9.30 -22.75 21.52
N SER A 181 -9.14 -23.69 20.57
CA SER A 181 -7.93 -23.73 19.75
C SER A 181 -7.90 -22.57 18.76
N LEU A 182 -6.71 -22.06 18.40
CA LEU A 182 -6.54 -20.99 17.41
C LEU A 182 -7.21 -21.30 16.06
N LEU A 183 -7.28 -22.57 15.65
CA LEU A 183 -7.96 -22.98 14.43
C LEU A 183 -9.48 -22.78 14.55
N ALA A 184 -10.08 -23.20 15.67
CA ALA A 184 -11.50 -22.98 15.93
C ALA A 184 -11.82 -21.49 16.07
N VAL A 185 -10.94 -20.71 16.70
CA VAL A 185 -11.06 -19.24 16.77
C VAL A 185 -11.09 -18.64 15.36
N ARG A 186 -10.14 -19.02 14.50
CA ARG A 186 -10.08 -18.56 13.11
C ARG A 186 -11.38 -18.85 12.36
N GLU A 187 -11.93 -20.06 12.47
CA GLU A 187 -13.20 -20.44 11.82
C GLU A 187 -14.37 -19.60 12.34
N ARG A 188 -14.55 -19.47 13.66
CA ARG A 188 -15.66 -18.68 14.24
C ARG A 188 -15.58 -17.21 13.87
N VAL A 189 -14.38 -16.63 13.88
CA VAL A 189 -14.18 -15.23 13.49
C VAL A 189 -14.52 -15.02 12.02
N HIS A 190 -14.08 -15.92 11.15
CA HIS A 190 -14.40 -15.86 9.72
C HIS A 190 -15.90 -16.03 9.45
N ASP A 191 -16.59 -16.94 10.16
CA ASP A 191 -18.04 -17.10 10.05
C ASP A 191 -18.79 -15.83 10.49
N THR A 192 -18.32 -15.19 11.57
CA THR A 192 -18.85 -13.92 12.06
C THR A 192 -18.66 -12.82 11.01
N MET A 193 -17.46 -12.72 10.41
CA MET A 193 -17.17 -11.78 9.32
C MET A 193 -18.10 -11.98 8.14
N ASN A 194 -18.30 -13.21 7.67
CA ASN A 194 -19.18 -13.52 6.55
C ASN A 194 -20.64 -13.16 6.84
N CYS A 195 -21.13 -13.46 8.05
CA CYS A 195 -22.49 -13.12 8.46
C CYS A 195 -22.74 -11.61 8.38
N TYR A 196 -21.81 -10.82 8.93
CA TYR A 196 -21.92 -9.37 8.94
C TYR A 196 -21.65 -8.74 7.57
N TRP A 197 -20.73 -9.30 6.78
CA TRP A 197 -20.51 -8.87 5.39
C TRP A 197 -21.79 -9.00 4.56
N VAL A 198 -22.48 -10.15 4.63
CA VAL A 198 -23.77 -10.34 3.95
C VAL A 198 -24.81 -9.35 4.46
N THR A 199 -24.84 -9.09 5.76
CA THR A 199 -25.81 -8.16 6.39
C THR A 199 -25.59 -6.73 5.91
N LEU A 200 -24.33 -6.26 5.87
CA LEU A 200 -23.98 -4.94 5.35
C LEU A 200 -24.26 -4.84 3.85
N LEU A 201 -23.87 -5.85 3.07
CA LEU A 201 -24.07 -5.87 1.61
C LEU A 201 -25.55 -5.72 1.24
N LYS A 202 -26.45 -6.38 1.99
CA LYS A 202 -27.91 -6.30 1.79
C LYS A 202 -28.52 -4.92 2.07
N THR A 203 -27.79 -4.01 2.70
CA THR A 203 -28.26 -2.62 2.88
C THR A 203 -28.15 -1.78 1.60
N HIS A 204 -27.48 -2.29 0.56
CA HIS A 204 -27.25 -1.60 -0.70
C HIS A 204 -28.17 -2.05 -1.83
N THR A 205 -28.25 -1.26 -2.90
CA THR A 205 -28.97 -1.61 -4.14
C THR A 205 -28.35 -2.83 -4.83
N LEU A 206 -29.13 -3.55 -5.65
CA LEU A 206 -28.66 -4.75 -6.34
C LEU A 206 -27.43 -4.51 -7.23
N ASP A 207 -27.31 -3.32 -7.83
CA ASP A 207 -26.16 -2.96 -8.66
C ASP A 207 -24.89 -2.84 -7.81
N ARG A 208 -24.97 -2.19 -6.65
CA ARG A 208 -23.88 -2.12 -5.67
C ARG A 208 -23.55 -3.49 -5.09
N GLN A 209 -24.56 -4.34 -4.86
CA GLN A 209 -24.33 -5.70 -4.40
C GLN A 209 -23.55 -6.54 -5.42
N ARG A 210 -23.65 -6.26 -6.71
CA ARG A 210 -22.94 -6.98 -7.79
C ARG A 210 -21.55 -6.42 -8.12
N ASP A 211 -21.21 -5.28 -7.56
CA ASP A 211 -19.93 -4.61 -7.79
C ASP A 211 -18.81 -5.32 -6.99
N ALA A 212 -17.96 -6.07 -7.71
CA ALA A 212 -16.86 -6.84 -7.14
C ALA A 212 -15.86 -5.96 -6.35
N HIS A 213 -15.61 -4.73 -6.80
CA HIS A 213 -14.71 -3.82 -6.10
C HIS A 213 -15.33 -3.36 -4.78
N PHE A 214 -16.61 -2.98 -4.80
CA PHE A 214 -17.34 -2.61 -3.58
C PHE A 214 -17.40 -3.77 -2.58
N GLN A 215 -17.71 -4.99 -3.06
CA GLN A 215 -17.69 -6.20 -2.24
C GLN A 215 -16.33 -6.43 -1.58
N ASN A 216 -15.24 -6.22 -2.34
CA ASN A 216 -13.88 -6.33 -1.82
C ASN A 216 -13.58 -5.27 -0.74
N LEU A 217 -13.90 -3.99 -1.00
CA LEU A 217 -13.73 -2.92 -0.02
C LEU A 217 -14.53 -3.19 1.26
N LEU A 218 -15.77 -3.66 1.12
CA LEU A 218 -16.61 -4.02 2.25
C LEU A 218 -16.01 -5.18 3.05
N SER A 219 -15.46 -6.18 2.36
CA SER A 219 -14.77 -7.33 2.97
C SER A 219 -13.53 -6.91 3.76
N ILE A 220 -12.64 -6.11 3.14
CA ILE A 220 -11.43 -5.60 3.81
C ILE A 220 -11.82 -4.73 5.01
N SER A 221 -12.86 -3.90 4.88
CA SER A 221 -13.27 -3.01 5.96
C SER A 221 -13.79 -3.78 7.17
N ILE A 222 -14.65 -4.76 6.94
CA ILE A 222 -15.25 -5.52 8.03
C ILE A 222 -14.25 -6.43 8.72
N GLU A 223 -13.33 -7.00 7.95
CA GLU A 223 -12.21 -7.78 8.48
C GLU A 223 -11.37 -6.93 9.44
N ASN A 224 -10.97 -5.72 9.02
CA ASN A 224 -10.18 -4.80 9.85
C ASN A 224 -10.94 -4.34 11.10
N TYR A 225 -12.22 -4.01 10.95
CA TYR A 225 -13.06 -3.63 12.08
C TYR A 225 -13.12 -4.75 13.12
N ILE A 226 -13.45 -5.98 12.70
CA ILE A 226 -13.57 -7.12 13.61
C ILE A 226 -12.22 -7.47 14.24
N MET A 227 -11.16 -7.58 13.44
CA MET A 227 -9.84 -7.95 13.95
C MET A 227 -9.26 -6.92 14.90
N SER A 228 -9.55 -5.61 14.71
CA SER A 228 -9.13 -4.58 15.68
C SER A 228 -9.76 -4.78 17.07
N HIS A 229 -11.03 -5.20 17.13
CA HIS A 229 -11.73 -5.43 18.39
C HIS A 229 -11.35 -6.75 19.05
N LEU A 230 -10.97 -7.75 18.25
CA LEU A 230 -10.57 -9.06 18.72
C LEU A 230 -9.05 -9.17 18.97
N HIS A 231 -8.28 -8.13 18.64
CA HIS A 231 -6.81 -8.16 18.64
C HIS A 231 -6.25 -8.69 19.95
N ASP A 232 -6.58 -8.07 21.08
CA ASP A 232 -5.96 -8.40 22.37
C ASP A 232 -6.13 -9.88 22.73
N SER A 233 -7.32 -10.44 22.47
CA SER A 233 -7.60 -11.86 22.76
C SER A 233 -6.90 -12.78 21.76
N VAL A 234 -7.04 -12.53 20.46
CA VAL A 234 -6.50 -13.42 19.41
C VAL A 234 -4.98 -13.35 19.35
N PHE A 235 -4.40 -12.15 19.48
CA PHE A 235 -2.97 -11.96 19.47
C PHE A 235 -2.32 -12.55 20.72
N GLN A 236 -2.92 -12.41 21.91
CA GLN A 236 -2.41 -13.08 23.11
C GLN A 236 -2.38 -14.60 22.97
N MET A 237 -3.36 -15.20 22.28
CA MET A 237 -3.33 -16.63 21.96
C MET A 237 -2.19 -16.98 20.99
N ALA A 238 -1.94 -16.12 19.99
CA ALA A 238 -0.80 -16.27 19.08
C ALA A 238 0.56 -16.15 19.82
N CYS A 239 0.69 -15.19 20.74
CA CYS A 239 1.84 -15.03 21.64
C CYS A 239 2.04 -16.25 22.53
N SER A 240 0.96 -16.78 23.11
CA SER A 240 1.04 -17.98 23.94
C SER A 240 1.50 -19.21 23.15
N LYS A 241 1.05 -19.34 21.90
CA LYS A 241 1.45 -20.45 21.01
C LYS A 241 2.90 -20.36 20.54
N HIS A 242 3.39 -19.15 20.25
CA HIS A 242 4.71 -18.92 19.65
C HIS A 242 5.73 -18.31 20.63
N HIS A 243 5.44 -18.34 21.93
CA HIS A 243 6.30 -17.79 22.98
C HIS A 243 7.76 -18.29 22.89
N GLU A 244 7.97 -19.58 22.63
CA GLU A 244 9.33 -20.15 22.52
C GLU A 244 10.06 -19.60 21.29
N ASP A 245 9.38 -19.53 20.15
CA ASP A 245 9.93 -18.99 18.90
C ASP A 245 10.26 -17.49 19.06
N ASP A 246 9.36 -16.71 19.66
CA ASP A 246 9.55 -15.28 19.94
C ASP A 246 10.75 -15.04 20.86
N ALA A 247 10.83 -15.80 21.96
CA ALA A 247 11.95 -15.71 22.90
C ALA A 247 13.29 -16.05 22.22
N GLN A 248 13.31 -17.08 21.38
CA GLN A 248 14.50 -17.48 20.63
C GLN A 248 14.94 -16.38 19.66
N ILE A 249 14.02 -15.84 18.85
CA ILE A 249 14.31 -14.77 17.89
C ILE A 249 14.82 -13.53 18.63
N LEU A 250 14.13 -13.11 19.69
CA LEU A 250 14.48 -11.92 20.45
C LEU A 250 15.86 -12.06 21.12
N GLN A 251 16.16 -13.23 21.68
CA GLN A 251 17.47 -13.49 22.28
C GLN A 251 18.57 -13.37 21.22
N LEU A 252 18.41 -14.03 20.07
CA LEU A 252 19.39 -14.01 19.00
C LEU A 252 19.61 -12.59 18.45
N VAL A 253 18.53 -11.84 18.25
CA VAL A 253 18.59 -10.44 17.83
C VAL A 253 19.33 -9.57 18.85
N LYS A 254 19.07 -9.73 20.15
CA LYS A 254 19.80 -9.01 21.22
C LYS A 254 21.29 -9.35 21.22
N GLU A 255 21.64 -10.63 21.07
CA GLU A 255 23.02 -11.08 20.99
C GLU A 255 23.74 -10.47 19.77
N LEU A 256 23.15 -10.55 18.58
CA LEU A 256 23.72 -10.00 17.35
C LEU A 256 23.85 -8.47 17.43
N ALA A 257 22.84 -7.77 17.96
CA ALA A 257 22.89 -6.33 18.15
C ALA A 257 24.02 -5.92 19.12
N SER A 258 24.27 -6.71 20.18
CA SER A 258 25.34 -6.41 21.15
C SER A 258 26.75 -6.49 20.56
N VAL A 259 26.93 -7.28 19.50
CA VAL A 259 28.20 -7.44 18.77
C VAL A 259 28.34 -6.38 17.66
N GLY A 260 27.27 -5.62 17.36
CA GLY A 260 27.30 -4.58 16.33
C GLY A 260 27.41 -5.14 14.91
N VAL A 261 26.62 -6.18 14.63
CA VAL A 261 26.61 -6.87 13.32
C VAL A 261 26.16 -5.92 12.23
N THR A 262 26.87 -5.95 11.11
CA THR A 262 26.64 -5.10 9.94
C THR A 262 26.20 -5.94 8.74
N ALA A 263 25.51 -5.33 7.77
CA ALA A 263 24.89 -6.05 6.66
C ALA A 263 25.90 -6.82 5.78
N ASP A 264 27.12 -6.32 5.62
CA ASP A 264 28.20 -7.01 4.90
C ASP A 264 28.60 -8.32 5.58
N GLN A 265 28.60 -8.35 6.91
CA GLN A 265 28.87 -9.56 7.67
C GLN A 265 27.78 -10.63 7.49
N LEU A 266 26.57 -10.19 7.16
CA LEU A 266 25.41 -11.01 6.81
C LEU A 266 25.38 -11.39 5.32
N GLY A 267 26.35 -10.90 4.53
CA GLY A 267 26.49 -11.24 3.12
C GLY A 267 25.92 -10.22 2.14
N ALA A 268 25.48 -9.05 2.60
CA ALA A 268 25.20 -7.94 1.69
C ALA A 268 26.47 -7.51 0.96
N PRO A 269 26.38 -7.04 -0.29
CA PRO A 269 27.47 -6.32 -0.95
C PRO A 269 27.95 -5.14 -0.09
N GLU A 270 29.27 -4.88 -0.06
CA GLU A 270 29.86 -3.78 0.72
C GLU A 270 29.20 -2.43 0.39
N ASP A 271 28.86 -2.21 -0.88
CA ASP A 271 28.22 -0.99 -1.38
C ASP A 271 26.77 -0.81 -0.86
N PHE A 272 26.15 -1.88 -0.35
CA PHE A 272 24.79 -1.86 0.19
C PHE A 272 24.76 -1.87 1.73
N ALA A 273 25.91 -2.06 2.39
CA ALA A 273 26.01 -2.06 3.84
C ALA A 273 25.97 -0.63 4.39
N ILE A 274 24.81 -0.01 4.33
CA ILE A 274 24.53 1.35 4.78
C ILE A 274 23.65 1.36 6.04
N PRO A 275 23.62 2.46 6.80
CA PRO A 275 22.61 2.65 7.84
C PRO A 275 21.19 2.69 7.26
N LEU A 276 20.23 2.06 7.94
CA LEU A 276 18.81 1.97 7.53
C LEU A 276 17.85 2.48 8.63
N PRO A 277 18.07 3.68 9.19
CA PRO A 277 17.32 4.16 10.35
C PRO A 277 15.81 4.28 10.10
N ALA A 278 15.37 4.68 8.89
CA ALA A 278 13.94 4.83 8.63
C ALA A 278 13.23 3.47 8.66
N ALA A 279 13.82 2.44 8.03
CA ALA A 279 13.29 1.09 8.05
C ALA A 279 13.24 0.49 9.46
N VAL A 280 14.25 0.77 10.29
CA VAL A 280 14.30 0.32 11.70
C VAL A 280 13.17 0.93 12.52
N VAL A 281 12.95 2.23 12.39
CA VAL A 281 11.87 2.93 13.12
C VAL A 281 10.50 2.41 12.72
N GLU A 282 10.27 2.19 11.42
CA GLU A 282 9.01 1.62 10.94
C GLU A 282 8.78 0.23 11.54
N LEU A 283 9.76 -0.67 11.44
CA LEU A 283 9.62 -2.04 11.95
C LEU A 283 9.47 -2.11 13.47
N ALA A 284 10.13 -1.21 14.22
CA ALA A 284 10.00 -1.14 15.67
C ALA A 284 8.57 -0.84 16.13
N SER A 285 7.72 -0.26 15.26
CA SER A 285 6.31 0.00 15.57
C SER A 285 5.39 -1.22 15.43
N LEU A 286 5.87 -2.34 14.85
CA LEU A 286 5.05 -3.50 14.46
C LEU A 286 4.16 -4.04 15.59
N ASP A 287 4.72 -4.15 16.81
CA ASP A 287 4.00 -4.68 17.98
C ASP A 287 2.88 -3.75 18.48
N SER A 288 2.93 -2.46 18.15
CA SER A 288 1.90 -1.47 18.54
C SER A 288 0.67 -1.47 17.62
N LEU A 289 0.75 -2.16 16.48
CA LEU A 289 -0.32 -2.23 15.49
C LEU A 289 -1.29 -3.37 15.84
N ASN A 290 -2.59 -3.15 15.67
CA ASN A 290 -3.60 -4.13 16.08
C ASN A 290 -4.16 -4.95 14.90
N CYS A 291 -4.32 -4.35 13.72
CA CYS A 291 -4.91 -5.05 12.58
C CYS A 291 -3.87 -5.84 11.78
N PRO A 292 -4.23 -7.02 11.22
CA PRO A 292 -3.36 -7.75 10.31
C PRO A 292 -2.93 -6.90 9.10
N ILE A 293 -3.83 -6.09 8.51
CA ILE A 293 -3.47 -5.20 7.39
C ILE A 293 -2.45 -4.14 7.78
N ASP A 294 -2.55 -3.59 9.00
CA ASP A 294 -1.66 -2.53 9.47
C ASP A 294 -0.25 -3.11 9.68
N LYS A 295 -0.18 -4.28 10.34
CA LYS A 295 1.08 -5.03 10.52
C LYS A 295 1.72 -5.39 9.17
N LEU A 296 0.92 -5.85 8.22
CA LEU A 296 1.38 -6.19 6.87
C LEU A 296 1.83 -4.97 6.06
N THR A 297 1.15 -3.84 6.24
CA THR A 297 1.54 -2.56 5.64
C THR A 297 2.84 -2.07 6.25
N CYS A 298 3.05 -2.22 7.56
CA CYS A 298 4.32 -1.94 8.23
C CYS A 298 5.47 -2.78 7.64
N LEU A 299 5.27 -4.09 7.43
CA LEU A 299 6.26 -4.94 6.76
C LEU A 299 6.60 -4.40 5.36
N ARG A 300 5.58 -4.08 4.56
CA ARG A 300 5.78 -3.55 3.22
C ARG A 300 6.52 -2.21 3.23
N THR A 301 6.09 -1.27 4.07
CA THR A 301 6.73 0.05 4.24
C THR A 301 8.18 -0.11 4.66
N THR A 302 8.48 -1.07 5.53
CA THR A 302 9.87 -1.38 5.92
C THR A 302 10.71 -1.75 4.70
N LEU A 303 10.22 -2.63 3.81
CA LEU A 303 10.93 -2.97 2.57
C LEU A 303 11.09 -1.77 1.64
N ASP A 304 10.02 -0.98 1.45
CA ASP A 304 10.04 0.21 0.61
C ASP A 304 11.06 1.24 1.13
N LEU A 305 11.21 1.39 2.45
CA LEU A 305 12.19 2.26 3.09
C LEU A 305 13.63 1.76 2.90
N ILE A 306 13.90 0.45 3.04
CA ILE A 306 15.22 -0.13 2.74
C ILE A 306 15.63 0.22 1.30
N LEU A 307 14.71 0.01 0.35
CA LEU A 307 14.96 0.31 -1.06
C LEU A 307 15.17 1.80 -1.31
N ALA A 308 14.44 2.67 -0.61
CA ALA A 308 14.57 4.12 -0.74
C ALA A 308 15.90 4.64 -0.18
N GLU A 309 16.28 4.21 1.02
CA GLU A 309 17.55 4.57 1.66
C GLU A 309 18.74 4.08 0.83
N LEU A 310 18.66 2.87 0.28
CA LEU A 310 19.70 2.34 -0.60
C LEU A 310 19.84 3.15 -1.89
N LYS A 311 18.73 3.49 -2.54
CA LYS A 311 18.75 4.35 -3.74
C LYS A 311 19.33 5.72 -3.41
N GLY A 312 18.98 6.30 -2.26
CA GLY A 312 19.53 7.57 -1.79
C GLY A 312 21.06 7.50 -1.65
N ALA A 313 21.57 6.50 -0.93
CA ALA A 313 23.01 6.32 -0.72
C ALA A 313 23.78 6.09 -2.03
N ILE A 314 23.23 5.32 -2.97
CA ILE A 314 23.85 5.10 -4.28
C ILE A 314 23.90 6.41 -5.08
N VAL A 315 22.81 7.19 -5.08
CA VAL A 315 22.77 8.50 -5.76
C VAL A 315 23.78 9.47 -5.15
N ASP A 316 23.88 9.53 -3.83
CA ASP A 316 24.84 10.38 -3.14
C ASP A 316 26.29 9.97 -3.46
N ALA A 317 26.59 8.67 -3.44
CA ALA A 317 27.91 8.14 -3.80
C ALA A 317 28.25 8.35 -5.29
N HIS A 318 27.27 8.22 -6.19
CA HIS A 318 27.44 8.44 -7.63
C HIS A 318 27.43 9.92 -8.03
N SER A 319 26.89 10.83 -7.22
CA SER A 319 27.03 12.27 -7.45
C SER A 319 28.49 12.74 -7.35
N VAL A 320 29.36 11.93 -6.71
CA VAL A 320 30.78 12.19 -6.48
C VAL A 320 31.69 11.50 -7.52
N LEU A 321 31.21 10.49 -8.26
CA LEU A 321 32.00 9.71 -9.24
C LEU A 321 31.39 9.77 -10.64
N SER A 322 32.25 9.80 -11.67
CA SER A 322 31.90 10.07 -13.09
C SER A 322 30.72 9.27 -13.66
N LYS A 323 29.96 9.93 -14.56
CA LYS A 323 28.69 9.57 -15.24
C LYS A 323 28.55 8.19 -15.94
N ASP A 324 29.47 7.24 -15.78
CA ASP A 324 29.50 5.99 -16.57
C ASP A 324 29.28 4.69 -15.77
N SER A 325 29.06 4.73 -14.45
CA SER A 325 28.71 3.53 -13.68
C SER A 325 27.20 3.26 -13.71
N ARG A 326 26.81 2.13 -14.31
CA ARG A 326 25.44 1.61 -14.24
C ARG A 326 25.07 1.35 -12.78
N LEU A 327 23.90 1.83 -12.35
CA LEU A 327 23.37 1.58 -11.01
C LEU A 327 23.34 0.06 -10.73
N PRO A 328 23.83 -0.41 -9.57
CA PRO A 328 23.70 -1.81 -9.19
C PRO A 328 22.23 -2.26 -9.23
N THR A 329 21.95 -3.37 -9.90
CA THR A 329 20.62 -3.97 -9.90
C THR A 329 20.44 -4.78 -8.62
N LEU A 330 19.54 -4.35 -7.73
CA LEU A 330 19.23 -5.08 -6.51
C LEU A 330 18.42 -6.35 -6.82
N THR A 331 18.86 -7.50 -6.30
CA THR A 331 18.11 -8.75 -6.32
C THR A 331 17.50 -9.06 -4.94
N THR A 332 16.54 -9.99 -4.87
CA THR A 332 15.97 -10.43 -3.58
C THR A 332 17.03 -11.02 -2.64
N ASP A 333 18.05 -11.67 -3.19
CA ASP A 333 19.17 -12.23 -2.43
C ASP A 333 20.02 -11.14 -1.77
N ASP A 334 20.07 -9.94 -2.37
CA ASP A 334 20.74 -8.77 -1.77
C ASP A 334 19.86 -8.08 -0.70
N LEU A 335 18.53 -8.23 -0.80
CA LEU A 335 17.56 -7.61 0.11
C LEU A 335 17.47 -8.33 1.46
N ILE A 336 17.58 -9.65 1.49
CA ILE A 336 17.45 -10.45 2.72
C ILE A 336 18.47 -10.04 3.79
N PRO A 337 19.80 -9.94 3.51
CA PRO A 337 20.77 -9.51 4.51
C PRO A 337 20.51 -8.10 5.08
N LEU A 338 20.02 -7.17 4.24
CA LEU A 338 19.61 -5.83 4.66
C LEU A 338 18.40 -5.89 5.60
N LEU A 339 17.40 -6.71 5.24
CA LEU A 339 16.21 -6.90 6.08
C LEU A 339 16.55 -7.55 7.42
N VAL A 340 17.44 -8.55 7.44
CA VAL A 340 17.93 -9.17 8.69
C VAL A 340 18.63 -8.12 9.57
N THR A 341 19.42 -7.23 8.97
CA THR A 341 20.05 -6.11 9.70
C THR A 341 19.00 -5.21 10.35
N VAL A 342 17.95 -4.85 9.62
CA VAL A 342 16.83 -4.05 10.14
C VAL A 342 16.11 -4.78 11.27
N ILE A 343 15.84 -6.07 11.15
CA ILE A 343 15.22 -6.89 12.21
C ILE A 343 16.09 -6.91 13.47
N ILE A 344 17.41 -7.07 13.32
CA ILE A 344 18.37 -7.06 14.45
C ILE A 344 18.36 -5.70 15.17
N GLN A 345 18.31 -4.62 14.42
CA GLN A 345 18.33 -3.27 14.99
C GLN A 345 16.99 -2.89 15.64
N ALA A 346 15.86 -3.27 15.02
CA ALA A 346 14.50 -2.97 15.50
C ALA A 346 14.10 -3.79 16.74
N LYS A 347 14.65 -5.00 16.92
CA LYS A 347 14.40 -5.88 18.08
C LYS A 347 12.90 -6.13 18.35
N PRO A 348 12.10 -6.56 17.36
CA PRO A 348 10.68 -6.83 17.56
C PRO A 348 10.46 -7.87 18.66
N LEU A 349 9.47 -7.63 19.53
CA LEU A 349 9.24 -8.45 20.73
C LEU A 349 8.54 -9.77 20.40
N HIS A 350 7.55 -9.74 19.50
CA HIS A 350 6.69 -10.89 19.19
C HIS A 350 6.74 -11.27 17.71
N MET A 351 7.94 -11.42 17.14
CA MET A 351 8.12 -11.55 15.69
C MET A 351 7.40 -12.77 15.09
N ALA A 352 7.53 -13.96 15.70
CA ALA A 352 6.86 -15.18 15.24
C ALA A 352 5.34 -15.06 15.38
N SER A 353 4.84 -14.51 16.49
CA SER A 353 3.40 -14.29 16.68
C SER A 353 2.82 -13.27 15.71
N ASN A 354 3.53 -12.18 15.39
CA ASN A 354 3.10 -11.22 14.38
C ASN A 354 2.97 -11.89 13.00
N LEU A 355 3.98 -12.66 12.58
CA LEU A 355 3.95 -13.38 11.30
C LEU A 355 2.82 -14.41 11.26
N TYR A 356 2.60 -15.14 12.36
CA TYR A 356 1.49 -16.09 12.46
C TYR A 356 0.13 -15.38 12.38
N TYR A 357 -0.03 -14.27 13.09
CA TYR A 357 -1.26 -13.49 13.11
C TYR A 357 -1.62 -12.96 11.72
N MET A 358 -0.64 -12.35 11.03
CA MET A 358 -0.82 -11.85 9.66
C MET A 358 -1.15 -12.96 8.66
N GLU A 359 -0.55 -14.15 8.78
CA GLU A 359 -0.82 -15.27 7.87
C GLU A 359 -2.19 -15.91 8.08
N ASN A 360 -2.66 -16.00 9.33
CA ASN A 360 -3.82 -16.83 9.67
C ASN A 360 -5.11 -16.03 9.84
N PHE A 361 -5.02 -14.73 10.11
CA PHE A 361 -6.17 -13.85 10.38
C PHE A 361 -6.32 -12.74 9.33
N GLN A 362 -5.76 -12.94 8.14
CA GLN A 362 -5.96 -12.08 6.97
C GLN A 362 -6.52 -12.91 5.81
N TRP A 363 -7.81 -12.75 5.52
CA TRP A 363 -8.54 -13.52 4.51
C TRP A 363 -8.70 -12.76 3.19
N THR A 364 -8.70 -11.43 3.24
CA THR A 364 -9.00 -10.59 2.07
C THR A 364 -7.83 -10.36 1.12
N LEU A 365 -6.61 -10.77 1.46
CA LEU A 365 -5.44 -10.59 0.60
C LEU A 365 -5.42 -11.60 -0.55
N SER A 366 -5.13 -11.08 -1.75
CA SER A 366 -4.83 -11.92 -2.89
C SER A 366 -3.42 -12.53 -2.74
N PRO A 367 -3.21 -13.79 -3.14
CA PRO A 367 -1.86 -14.38 -3.23
C PRO A 367 -0.90 -13.56 -4.10
N ASN A 368 -1.43 -12.78 -5.05
CA ASN A 368 -0.64 -11.94 -5.96
C ASN A 368 -0.42 -10.52 -5.43
N ASP A 369 -0.93 -10.17 -4.25
CA ASP A 369 -0.73 -8.82 -3.69
C ASP A 369 0.72 -8.61 -3.25
N ALA A 370 1.25 -7.41 -3.49
CA ALA A 370 2.59 -7.00 -3.04
C ALA A 370 2.78 -7.13 -1.51
N ILE A 371 1.67 -7.08 -0.77
CA ILE A 371 1.64 -7.31 0.67
C ILE A 371 1.96 -8.79 1.01
N SER A 372 1.46 -9.73 0.21
CA SER A 372 1.76 -11.16 0.33
C SER A 372 3.24 -11.45 0.09
N PHE A 373 3.86 -10.77 -0.88
CA PHE A 373 5.31 -10.83 -1.10
C PHE A 373 6.12 -10.36 0.11
N SER A 374 5.64 -9.31 0.79
CA SER A 374 6.32 -8.77 1.98
C SER A 374 6.35 -9.80 3.11
N LEU A 375 5.22 -10.46 3.39
CA LEU A 375 5.15 -11.51 4.41
C LEU A 375 6.11 -12.68 4.11
N VAL A 376 6.16 -13.15 2.86
CA VAL A 376 7.06 -14.24 2.45
C VAL A 376 8.53 -13.84 2.62
N THR A 377 8.88 -12.61 2.25
CA THR A 377 10.25 -12.09 2.37
C THR A 377 10.70 -11.99 3.83
N PHE A 378 9.83 -11.51 4.72
CA PHE A 378 10.10 -11.49 6.16
C PHE A 378 10.26 -12.89 6.76
N LYS A 379 9.44 -13.86 6.33
CA LYS A 379 9.61 -15.26 6.74
C LYS A 379 10.96 -15.84 6.31
N ALA A 380 11.38 -15.55 5.08
CA ALA A 380 12.70 -15.95 4.59
C ALA A 380 13.84 -15.30 5.39
N ALA A 381 13.72 -14.00 5.73
CA ALA A 381 14.69 -13.31 6.56
C ALA A 381 14.77 -13.85 8.00
N ILE A 382 13.63 -14.21 8.62
CA ILE A 382 13.63 -14.87 9.93
C ILE A 382 14.27 -16.26 9.86
N GLN A 383 14.00 -17.02 8.80
CA GLN A 383 14.66 -18.29 8.59
C GLN A 383 16.18 -18.13 8.47
N GLU A 384 16.64 -17.14 7.68
CA GLU A 384 18.06 -16.83 7.55
C GLU A 384 18.67 -16.42 8.89
N LEU A 385 18.02 -15.50 9.62
CA LEU A 385 18.41 -15.06 10.95
C LEU A 385 18.63 -16.25 11.90
N LEU A 386 17.70 -17.21 11.94
CA LEU A 386 17.78 -18.39 12.81
C LEU A 386 18.91 -19.36 12.44
N THR A 387 19.48 -19.27 11.23
CA THR A 387 20.68 -20.05 10.85
C THR A 387 21.98 -19.37 11.26
N LEU A 388 21.95 -18.08 11.61
CA LEU A 388 23.13 -17.33 11.98
C LEU A 388 23.70 -17.81 13.30
N LYS A 389 25.03 -17.85 13.36
CA LYS A 389 25.78 -18.11 14.58
C LYS A 389 26.65 -16.90 14.89
N PRO A 390 26.40 -16.16 15.99
CA PRO A 390 27.13 -14.94 16.31
C PRO A 390 28.65 -15.10 16.32
N LYS A 391 29.15 -16.29 16.64
CA LYS A 391 30.59 -16.62 16.73
C LYS A 391 31.25 -17.00 15.40
N GLU A 392 30.46 -17.26 14.36
CA GLU A 392 30.93 -17.71 13.03
C GLU A 392 30.65 -16.66 11.93
N LEU A 393 30.35 -15.41 12.32
CA LEU A 393 30.07 -14.33 11.38
C LEU A 393 31.30 -13.96 10.55
N ARG A 394 31.04 -13.49 9.32
CA ARG A 394 32.10 -13.02 8.42
C ARG A 394 32.83 -11.82 9.05
N PRO A 395 34.14 -11.66 8.77
CA PRO A 395 34.86 -10.47 9.19
C PRO A 395 34.26 -9.23 8.53
N ARG A 396 34.13 -8.16 9.30
CA ARG A 396 33.63 -6.86 8.82
C ARG A 396 34.59 -6.27 7.79
N SER A 397 34.05 -5.68 6.73
CA SER A 397 34.84 -4.94 5.76
C SER A 397 35.32 -3.59 6.32
N GLU A 398 36.57 -3.25 6.05
CA GLU A 398 37.19 -1.97 6.45
C GLU A 398 36.53 -0.75 5.75
N LYS A 399 35.78 -0.97 4.67
CA LYS A 399 35.11 0.09 3.90
C LYS A 399 33.73 0.47 4.45
N VAL A 400 33.17 -0.33 5.37
CA VAL A 400 31.83 -0.09 5.93
C VAL A 400 31.95 0.84 7.13
N HIS A 401 31.57 2.11 6.94
CA HIS A 401 31.56 3.12 7.99
C HIS A 401 30.60 2.73 9.13
N ARG A 402 30.92 3.13 10.37
CA ARG A 402 30.10 2.85 11.57
C ARG A 402 28.67 3.41 11.42
N GLU A 403 27.71 2.72 12.04
CA GLU A 403 26.37 3.24 12.31
C GLU A 403 26.46 4.63 12.95
N LEU A 404 25.57 5.53 12.52
CA LEU A 404 25.44 6.89 13.05
C LEU A 404 25.18 6.84 14.56
N CYS A 405 25.95 7.61 15.33
CA CYS A 405 25.74 7.77 16.77
C CYS A 405 24.39 8.47 17.02
N LEU A 406 23.79 8.28 18.20
CA LEU A 406 22.59 9.02 18.63
C LEU A 406 22.78 10.55 18.47
N GLU A 407 24.01 11.03 18.65
CA GLU A 407 24.42 12.42 18.45
C GLU A 407 24.31 12.87 16.99
N ASP A 408 24.58 11.97 16.04
CA ASP A 408 24.46 12.26 14.62
C ASP A 408 22.99 12.22 14.16
N LEU A 409 22.15 11.35 14.75
CA LEU A 409 20.70 11.39 14.55
C LEU A 409 20.08 12.72 15.01
N ILE A 410 20.51 13.24 16.16
CA ILE A 410 20.10 14.55 16.69
C ILE A 410 20.60 15.69 15.78
N LYS A 411 21.77 15.52 15.16
CA LYS A 411 22.32 16.51 14.24
C LYS A 411 21.53 16.59 12.94
N VAL A 412 21.10 15.44 12.41
CA VAL A 412 20.25 15.36 11.21
C VAL A 412 18.88 16.02 11.46
N THR A 413 18.28 15.84 12.64
CA THR A 413 17.00 16.51 12.98
C THR A 413 17.16 18.03 13.11
N VAL A 414 18.28 18.51 13.65
CA VAL A 414 18.59 19.94 13.77
C VAL A 414 18.91 20.59 12.41
N GLU A 415 19.68 19.92 11.55
CA GLU A 415 20.03 20.44 10.21
C GLU A 415 18.81 20.50 9.26
N VAL A 416 17.87 19.57 9.41
CA VAL A 416 16.58 19.60 8.68
C VAL A 416 15.69 20.75 9.19
N GLY A 417 15.63 20.99 10.50
CA GLY A 417 14.91 22.13 11.07
C GLY A 417 15.44 23.48 10.58
N GLN A 418 16.76 23.65 10.50
CA GLN A 418 17.40 24.88 10.03
C GLN A 418 17.24 25.14 8.52
N ARG A 419 17.01 24.09 7.72
CA ARG A 419 16.69 24.24 6.28
C ARG A 419 15.29 24.81 6.06
N PHE A 420 14.33 24.51 6.94
CA PHE A 420 12.95 25.02 6.84
C PHE A 420 12.80 26.46 7.34
N GLU A 421 13.62 26.90 8.30
CA GLU A 421 13.59 28.29 8.79
C GLU A 421 14.15 29.31 7.78
N ARG A 422 14.91 28.87 6.77
CA ARG A 422 15.46 29.75 5.72
C ARG A 422 14.50 30.04 4.57
N SER A 423 13.39 29.32 4.45
CA SER A 423 12.34 29.57 3.45
C SER A 423 11.14 30.26 4.10
N GLY A 424 11.36 31.50 4.54
CA GLY A 424 10.30 32.36 5.06
C GLY A 424 9.53 33.06 3.96
N GLU A 425 8.54 32.41 3.34
CA GLU A 425 7.44 33.09 2.64
C GLU A 425 6.08 32.45 2.98
N ARG A 426 5.05 33.29 3.02
CA ARG A 426 3.81 33.12 3.80
C ARG A 426 2.84 32.05 3.28
N ARG A 427 2.19 31.42 4.26
CA ARG A 427 1.14 30.39 4.27
C ARG A 427 -0.01 30.57 3.26
N GLU A 428 -0.32 29.47 2.56
CA GLU A 428 -1.68 28.96 2.40
C GLU A 428 -1.78 27.64 3.18
N GLU A 429 -2.94 27.31 3.73
CA GLU A 429 -3.17 26.12 4.57
C GLU A 429 -3.00 24.83 3.74
N ILE A 430 -1.82 24.24 3.82
CA ILE A 430 -1.48 22.97 3.18
C ILE A 430 -1.94 21.82 4.10
N PRO A 431 -2.60 20.78 3.57
CA PRO A 431 -2.95 19.59 4.34
C PRO A 431 -1.69 18.91 4.87
N ILE A 432 -1.72 18.56 6.16
CA ILE A 432 -0.66 17.95 6.96
C ILE A 432 0.03 16.83 6.17
N SER A 433 1.31 17.02 5.86
CA SER A 433 2.09 16.08 5.07
C SER A 433 2.45 14.82 5.89
N PRO A 434 2.78 13.70 5.25
CA PRO A 434 3.29 12.51 5.93
C PRO A 434 4.50 12.78 6.83
N LEU A 435 5.30 13.80 6.49
CA LEU A 435 6.45 14.24 7.28
C LEU A 435 6.02 14.95 8.57
N ASP A 436 4.92 15.72 8.53
CA ASP A 436 4.36 16.38 9.71
C ASP A 436 3.80 15.35 10.71
N ARG A 437 3.16 14.29 10.20
CA ARG A 437 2.74 13.14 11.02
C ARG A 437 3.91 12.35 11.59
N GLN A 438 5.02 12.26 10.86
CA GLN A 438 6.26 11.66 11.38
C GLN A 438 6.88 12.53 12.48
N MET A 439 6.86 13.86 12.33
CA MET A 439 7.35 14.79 13.36
C MET A 439 6.52 14.69 14.64
N GLU A 440 5.18 14.68 14.55
CA GLU A 440 4.32 14.51 15.74
C GLU A 440 4.60 13.18 16.47
N ARG A 441 4.84 12.09 15.73
CA ARG A 441 5.17 10.78 16.31
C ARG A 441 6.55 10.73 16.95
N ILE A 442 7.55 11.37 16.33
CA ILE A 442 8.90 11.46 16.89
C ILE A 442 8.89 12.32 18.15
N THR A 443 8.19 13.45 18.14
CA THR A 443 8.03 14.32 19.32
C THR A 443 7.34 13.59 20.46
N ALA A 444 6.26 12.85 20.19
CA ALA A 444 5.57 12.04 21.20
C ALA A 444 6.46 10.92 21.78
N MET A 445 7.27 10.25 20.96
CA MET A 445 8.24 9.25 21.44
C MET A 445 9.34 9.86 22.32
N ILE A 446 9.84 11.05 21.97
CA ILE A 446 10.84 11.75 22.77
C ILE A 446 10.24 12.18 24.11
N GLU A 447 9.02 12.73 24.12
CA GLU A 447 8.33 13.12 25.36
C GLU A 447 8.11 11.93 26.29
N ALA A 448 7.66 10.79 25.75
CA ALA A 448 7.48 9.56 26.52
C ALA A 448 8.81 9.03 27.09
N SER A 449 9.87 8.98 26.26
CA SER A 449 11.20 8.52 26.71
C SER A 449 11.82 9.46 27.74
N THR A 450 11.56 10.77 27.64
CA THR A 450 12.06 11.77 28.61
C THR A 450 11.28 11.70 29.93
N GLN A 451 9.98 11.36 29.89
CA GLN A 451 9.19 11.10 31.10
C GLN A 451 9.64 9.82 31.80
N GLU A 452 9.88 8.74 31.05
CA GLU A 452 10.39 7.47 31.61
C GLU A 452 11.76 7.65 32.28
N LEU A 453 12.68 8.39 31.64
CA LEU A 453 14.00 8.73 32.21
C LEU A 453 13.89 9.59 33.48
N ASN A 454 12.95 10.53 33.52
CA ASN A 454 12.71 11.35 34.71
C ASN A 454 12.10 10.52 35.85
N ASP A 455 11.17 9.62 35.55
CA ASP A 455 10.55 8.73 36.55
C ASP A 455 11.56 7.70 37.10
N GLU A 456 12.49 7.21 36.28
CA GLU A 456 13.61 6.37 36.75
C GLU A 456 14.61 7.14 37.63
N MET A 457 14.88 8.42 37.32
CA MET A 457 15.73 9.28 38.15
C MET A 457 15.08 9.64 39.50
N LEU A 458 13.75 9.83 39.53
CA LEU A 458 12.99 10.07 40.75
C LEU A 458 12.91 8.81 41.64
N ASN A 459 12.80 7.63 41.05
CA ASN A 459 12.77 6.36 41.80
C ASN A 459 14.16 5.92 42.33
N THR A 460 15.25 6.32 41.68
CA THR A 460 16.62 6.02 42.15
C THR A 460 17.11 7.00 43.23
N SER A 461 16.60 8.23 43.26
CA SER A 461 16.92 9.22 44.29
C SER A 461 16.13 9.06 45.59
N GLY A 462 14.97 8.39 45.57
CA GLY A 462 14.16 8.12 46.78
C GLY A 462 14.68 7.01 47.69
N ASN A 463 15.62 6.17 47.23
CA ASN A 463 16.05 4.94 47.95
C ASN A 463 17.38 5.09 48.72
N THR A 464 17.99 6.28 48.75
CA THR A 464 19.32 6.49 49.38
C THR A 464 19.31 7.17 50.75
N ASP A 465 18.16 7.65 51.25
CA ASP A 465 18.10 8.41 52.51
C ASP A 465 17.57 7.66 53.76
N GLU A 466 17.16 6.39 53.67
CA GLU A 466 16.59 5.67 54.84
C GLU A 466 17.56 4.84 55.69
N ASN A 467 18.87 4.84 55.40
CA ASN A 467 19.82 3.97 56.13
C ASN A 467 20.96 4.70 56.87
N LYS A 468 20.63 5.75 57.64
CA LYS A 468 21.53 6.32 58.66
C LYS A 468 20.80 6.74 59.94
N HIS A 469 20.37 5.79 60.75
CA HIS A 469 20.32 6.00 62.21
C HIS A 469 20.47 4.69 62.99
N VAL A 470 21.64 4.51 63.60
CA VAL A 470 21.91 3.56 64.68
C VAL A 470 22.31 4.40 65.90
N PRO A 471 21.63 4.32 67.05
CA PRO A 471 22.17 4.83 68.30
C PRO A 471 22.88 3.70 69.07
N GLY A 472 23.99 4.07 69.72
CA GLY A 472 24.67 3.28 70.74
C GLY A 472 24.07 3.45 72.13
#